data_AF-A0A973FQA2-F1
#
_entry.id   AF-A0A973FQA2-F1
#
_cell.length_a   1.000
_cell.length_b   1.000
_cell.length_c   1.000
_cell.angle_alpha   90.00
_cell.angle_beta   90.00
_cell.angle_gamma   90.00
#
_symmetry.space_group_name_H-M   'P 1'
#
loop_
_entity.id
_entity.type
_entity.pdbx_description
1 polymer ?
#
loop_
_entity_poly.entity_id
_entity_poly.type
_entity_poly.pdbx_seq_one_letter_code
_entity_poly.pdbx_strand_id
1 'polypeptide(L)'
;MSIARHHAEWLSLVEVSGPFLSMPVLLRVFPQGLDAHDPEVSRGVRRALEEWQDNQQGLRPDPAIHTAWVRFVLREVLGFPWGVGDGGW
;
A
#
# COMPACT_ATOMS: atom_id res chain seq x y z
N MET A 1 -15.29 16.04 -4.50
CA MET A 1 -14.58 15.86 -3.20
C MET A 1 -13.63 17.03 -3.00
N SER A 2 -13.40 17.52 -1.76
CA SER A 2 -12.36 18.53 -1.49
C SER A 2 -11.00 17.86 -1.23
N ILE A 3 -9.90 18.53 -1.57
CA ILE A 3 -8.53 18.05 -1.32
C ILE A 3 -8.30 17.77 0.17
N ALA A 4 -8.82 18.63 1.04
CA ALA A 4 -8.72 18.43 2.48
C ALA A 4 -9.40 17.14 2.96
N ARG A 5 -10.54 16.78 2.37
CA ARG A 5 -11.22 15.50 2.68
C ARG A 5 -10.39 14.31 2.20
N HIS A 6 -9.83 14.37 0.99
CA HIS A 6 -8.96 13.31 0.46
C HIS A 6 -7.74 13.10 1.36
N HIS A 7 -7.08 14.18 1.79
CA HIS A 7 -5.95 14.08 2.72
C HIS A 7 -6.33 13.51 4.10
N ALA A 8 -7.53 13.85 4.62
CA ALA A 8 -8.02 13.27 5.87
C ALA A 8 -8.28 11.76 5.75
N GLU A 9 -8.85 11.30 4.63
CA GLU A 9 -9.01 9.87 4.33
C GLU A 9 -7.64 9.18 4.31
N TRP A 10 -6.64 9.77 3.67
CA TRP A 10 -5.29 9.20 3.57
C TRP A 10 -4.60 9.07 4.92
N LEU A 11 -4.70 10.11 5.78
CA LEU A 11 -4.16 10.08 7.13
C LEU A 11 -4.82 9.03 8.03
N SER A 12 -6.09 8.68 7.77
CA SER A 12 -6.77 7.64 8.55
C SER A 12 -6.26 6.22 8.26
N LEU A 13 -5.52 6.02 7.16
CA LEU A 13 -5.00 4.72 6.74
C LEU A 13 -3.68 4.34 7.42
N VAL A 14 -3.04 5.27 8.15
CA VAL A 14 -1.73 5.06 8.78
C VAL A 14 -1.89 5.15 10.29
N GLU A 15 -1.32 4.20 11.05
CA GLU A 15 -1.23 4.36 12.50
C GLU A 15 -0.39 5.60 12.83
N VAL A 16 -0.97 6.53 13.59
CA VAL A 16 -0.34 7.81 13.96
C VAL A 16 0.64 7.57 15.11
N SER A 17 1.75 6.87 14.84
CA SER A 17 2.80 6.59 15.83
C SER A 17 4.17 7.02 15.28
N GLY A 18 4.60 8.26 15.59
CA GLY A 18 5.92 8.81 15.21
C GLY A 18 5.88 10.23 14.64
N PRO A 19 6.98 10.79 14.07
CA PRO A 19 6.95 12.06 13.34
C PRO A 19 6.05 11.92 12.10
N PHE A 20 4.80 12.31 12.24
CA PHE A 20 3.75 12.02 11.27
C PHE A 20 3.62 13.09 10.19
N LEU A 21 3.17 12.63 9.02
CA LEU A 21 2.56 13.49 8.01
C LEU A 21 1.37 14.24 8.65
N SER A 22 1.28 15.55 8.44
CA SER A 22 0.17 16.36 8.96
C SER A 22 -0.59 17.05 7.84
N MET A 23 -1.86 17.38 8.07
CA MET A 23 -2.70 18.11 7.12
C MET A 23 -2.03 19.38 6.57
N PRO A 24 -1.39 20.25 7.39
CA PRO A 24 -0.69 21.43 6.87
C PRO A 24 0.48 21.10 5.94
N VAL A 25 1.21 20.01 6.22
CA VAL A 25 2.31 19.55 5.36
C VAL A 25 1.76 19.01 4.03
N LEU A 26 0.70 18.21 4.07
CA LEU A 26 0.04 17.68 2.87
C LEU A 26 -0.50 18.78 1.97
N LEU A 27 -1.21 19.77 2.52
CA LEU A 27 -1.73 20.90 1.74
C LEU A 27 -0.63 21.78 1.14
N ARG A 28 0.56 21.82 1.76
CA ARG A 28 1.70 22.59 1.27
C ARG A 28 2.46 21.85 0.17
N VAL A 29 2.72 20.56 0.34
CA VAL A 29 3.56 19.76 -0.56
C VAL A 29 2.74 19.18 -1.72
N PHE A 30 1.47 18.86 -1.48
CA PHE A 30 0.53 18.31 -2.47
C PHE A 30 -0.71 19.22 -2.59
N PRO A 31 -0.57 20.47 -3.03
CA PRO A 31 -1.69 21.41 -3.07
C PRO A 31 -2.80 20.97 -4.05
N GLN A 32 -2.47 20.16 -5.05
CA GLN A 32 -3.43 19.54 -5.99
C GLN A 32 -3.99 18.18 -5.51
N GLY A 33 -3.53 17.69 -4.35
CA GLY A 33 -3.77 16.32 -3.91
C GLY A 33 -2.74 15.34 -4.48
N LEU A 34 -3.00 14.05 -4.24
CA LEU A 34 -2.17 12.95 -4.75
C LEU A 34 -2.66 12.51 -6.12
N ASP A 35 -1.73 12.05 -6.96
CA ASP A 35 -2.08 11.45 -8.25
C ASP A 35 -2.97 10.23 -8.03
N ALA A 36 -3.97 10.08 -8.90
CA ALA A 36 -4.80 8.89 -8.88
C ALA A 36 -3.95 7.67 -9.23
N HIS A 37 -4.11 6.59 -8.46
CA HIS A 37 -3.48 5.32 -8.80
C HIS A 37 -4.02 4.80 -10.13
N ASP A 38 -3.17 4.09 -10.87
CA ASP A 38 -3.59 3.33 -12.04
C ASP A 38 -4.76 2.40 -11.65
N PRO A 39 -5.92 2.50 -12.34
CA PRO A 39 -7.07 1.65 -12.05
C PRO A 39 -6.79 0.15 -12.14
N GLU A 40 -5.86 -0.27 -13.01
CA GLU A 40 -5.48 -1.66 -13.18
C GLU A 40 -4.65 -2.16 -12.00
N VAL A 41 -3.65 -1.38 -11.58
CA VAL A 41 -2.87 -1.65 -10.35
C VAL A 41 -3.79 -1.70 -9.14
N SER A 42 -4.72 -0.76 -9.04
CA SER A 42 -5.70 -0.70 -7.93
C SER A 42 -6.59 -1.94 -7.86
N ARG A 43 -7.03 -2.48 -9.01
CA ARG A 43 -7.80 -3.74 -9.06
C ARG A 43 -6.93 -4.94 -8.69
N GLY A 44 -5.68 -4.98 -9.16
CA GLY A 44 -4.72 -6.02 -8.82
C GLY A 44 -4.46 -6.12 -7.32
N VAL A 45 -4.24 -4.96 -6.67
CA VAL A 45 -4.06 -4.85 -5.21
C VAL A 45 -5.26 -5.42 -4.46
N ARG A 46 -6.48 -5.04 -4.82
CA ARG A 46 -7.69 -5.55 -4.14
C ARG A 46 -7.80 -7.06 -4.25
N ARG A 47 -7.61 -7.60 -5.45
CA ARG A 47 -7.69 -9.04 -5.70
C ARG A 47 -6.66 -9.82 -4.89
N ALA A 48 -5.40 -9.38 -4.90
CA ALA A 48 -4.33 -10.08 -4.19
C ALA A 48 -4.47 -9.94 -2.66
N LEU A 49 -5.04 -8.83 -2.18
CA LEU A 49 -5.41 -8.66 -0.78
C LEU A 49 -6.53 -9.62 -0.36
N GLU A 50 -7.60 -9.73 -1.16
CA GLU A 50 -8.71 -10.67 -0.94
C GLU A 50 -8.19 -12.12 -0.90
N GLU A 51 -7.36 -12.51 -1.87
CA GLU A 51 -6.76 -13.85 -1.91
C GLU A 51 -5.92 -14.16 -0.67
N TRP A 52 -5.11 -13.20 -0.22
CA TRP A 52 -4.35 -13.38 1.01
C TRP A 52 -5.25 -13.47 2.26
N GLN A 53 -6.28 -12.63 2.35
CA GLN A 53 -7.23 -12.66 3.46
C GLN A 53 -8.00 -13.99 3.53
N ASP A 54 -8.49 -14.48 2.40
CA ASP A 54 -9.18 -15.78 2.31
C ASP A 54 -8.25 -16.91 2.74
N ASN A 55 -6.99 -16.89 2.32
CA ASN A 55 -5.99 -17.85 2.75
C ASN A 55 -5.74 -17.80 4.28
N GLN A 56 -5.69 -16.61 4.89
CA GLN A 56 -5.55 -16.47 6.35
C GLN A 56 -6.75 -17.03 7.12
N GLN A 57 -7.94 -17.04 6.53
CA GLN A 57 -9.16 -17.57 7.16
C GLN A 57 -9.33 -19.09 6.99
N GLY A 58 -8.50 -19.74 6.17
CA GLY A 58 -8.52 -21.18 5.95
C GLY A 58 -8.04 -21.99 7.17
N LEU A 59 -8.43 -23.28 7.24
CA LEU A 59 -8.00 -24.18 8.32
C LEU A 59 -6.47 -24.38 8.39
N ARG A 60 -5.78 -24.24 7.26
CA ARG A 60 -4.32 -24.30 7.14
C ARG A 60 -3.87 -23.26 6.10
N PRO A 61 -3.55 -22.02 6.53
CA PRO A 61 -3.05 -20.99 5.63
C PRO A 61 -1.73 -21.40 4.99
N ASP A 62 -1.58 -21.13 3.70
CA ASP A 62 -0.32 -21.30 2.97
C ASP A 62 0.55 -20.04 3.10
N PRO A 63 1.76 -20.12 3.69
CA PRO A 63 2.71 -19.00 3.76
C PRO A 63 3.18 -18.49 2.39
N ALA A 64 3.12 -19.32 1.34
CA ALA A 64 3.50 -18.93 -0.01
C ALA A 64 2.60 -17.82 -0.57
N ILE A 65 1.30 -17.82 -0.21
CA ILE A 65 0.34 -16.79 -0.64
C ILE A 65 0.67 -15.45 0.01
N HIS A 66 1.02 -15.42 1.30
CA HIS A 66 1.49 -14.18 1.94
C HIS A 66 2.78 -13.66 1.29
N THR A 67 3.71 -14.57 0.98
CA THR A 67 4.98 -14.21 0.30
C THR A 67 4.73 -13.69 -1.12
N ALA A 68 3.73 -14.22 -1.83
CA ALA A 68 3.31 -13.75 -3.14
C ALA A 68 2.68 -12.35 -3.04
N TRP A 69 1.79 -12.12 -2.08
CA TRP A 69 1.20 -10.81 -1.79
C TRP A 69 2.27 -9.74 -1.51
N VAL A 70 3.23 -10.01 -0.62
CA VAL A 70 4.32 -9.09 -0.31
C VAL A 70 5.17 -8.79 -1.55
N ARG A 71 5.53 -9.82 -2.33
CA ARG A 71 6.28 -9.62 -3.58
C ARG A 71 5.52 -8.78 -4.59
N PHE A 72 4.22 -9.00 -4.74
CA PHE A 72 3.36 -8.21 -5.62
C PHE A 72 3.35 -6.74 -5.20
N VAL A 73 3.13 -6.44 -3.92
CA VAL A 73 3.14 -5.06 -3.42
C VAL A 73 4.49 -4.39 -3.66
N LEU A 74 5.59 -5.05 -3.30
CA LEU A 74 6.93 -4.48 -3.45
C LEU A 74 7.28 -4.23 -4.93
N ARG A 75 6.99 -5.17 -5.82
CA ARG A 75 7.42 -5.10 -7.23
C ARG A 75 6.47 -4.28 -8.09
N GLU A 76 5.19 -4.62 -8.05
CA GLU A 76 4.21 -4.12 -9.01
C GLU A 76 3.56 -2.82 -8.55
N VAL A 77 3.44 -2.60 -7.24
CA VAL A 77 2.80 -1.40 -6.68
C VAL A 77 3.82 -0.33 -6.33
N LEU A 78 4.90 -0.72 -5.65
CA LEU A 78 5.93 0.21 -5.17
C LEU A 78 7.13 0.32 -6.12
N GLY A 79 7.20 -0.51 -7.16
CA GLY A 79 8.31 -0.48 -8.13
C GLY A 79 9.68 -0.76 -7.50
N PHE A 80 9.73 -1.47 -6.36
CA PHE A 80 10.96 -1.68 -5.61
C PHE A 80 11.89 -2.62 -6.38
N PRO A 81 13.10 -2.17 -6.76
CA PRO A 81 14.04 -3.00 -7.48
C PRO A 81 14.62 -4.06 -6.55
N TRP A 82 14.48 -5.32 -6.92
CA TRP A 82 15.16 -6.43 -6.25
C TRP A 82 16.57 -6.52 -6.83
N GLY A 83 17.56 -5.97 -6.13
CA GLY A 83 18.97 -6.07 -6.54
C GLY A 83 19.79 -4.80 -6.33
N VAL A 84 19.93 -4.39 -5.07
CA VAL A 84 21.18 -3.77 -4.59
C VAL A 84 21.49 -4.44 -3.26
N GLY A 85 22.29 -5.52 -3.31
CA GLY A 85 22.79 -6.21 -2.12
C GLY A 85 22.43 -7.69 -2.07
N ASP A 86 23.33 -8.49 -2.62
CA ASP A 86 23.51 -9.91 -2.38
C ASP A 86 23.41 -10.21 -0.87
N GLY A 87 22.38 -10.92 -0.46
CA GLY A 87 22.15 -11.24 0.95
C GLY A 87 20.85 -12.00 1.09
N GLY A 88 20.95 -13.33 0.98
CA GLY A 88 19.81 -14.25 1.08
C GLY A 88 19.05 -14.08 2.39
N TRP A 89 17.73 -14.28 2.27
CA TRP A 89 16.88 -14.62 3.41
C TRP A 89 17.02 -16.11 3.73
#